data_AF-G8C3U3-F1
#
_entry.id   AF-G8C3U3-F1
#
_cell.length_a   1.000
_cell.length_b   1.000
_cell.length_c   1.000
_cell.angle_alpha   90.00
_cell.angle_beta   90.00
_cell.angle_gamma   90.00
#
_symmetry.space_group_name_H-M   'P 1'
#
loop_
_entity.id
_entity.type
_entity.pdbx_description
1 polymer ?
#
loop_
_entity_poly.entity_id
_entity_poly.type
_entity_poly.pdbx_seq_one_letter_code
_entity_poly.pdbx_strand_id
1 'polypeptide(L)'
;MTVTSRVVLGTVTSVAGVSSAVGVPLALSAGSAREFGLQGGDVSKVSVDISKCKNSEAKSDASVEFGSSTANHFCWRTQNNDQFSTSDEYTQFFKEQWSVSDQNWGDSSNQGRWNKQCLNGNTSNPWVILVESSGNNYGAHHLGLCGESQIESTKFVKKKQVGVGASNTWELWACSNHCWTIKESTLDSSPKVLSREKENNWSKIEFYSKSVTSK
;
A
#
# COMPACT_ATOMS: atom_id res chain seq x y z
N MET A 1 -77.21 31.52 1.70
CA MET A 1 -77.29 30.67 2.91
C MET A 1 -75.89 30.48 3.46
N THR A 2 -75.69 31.05 4.63
CA THR A 2 -74.54 30.90 5.54
C THR A 2 -74.58 29.52 6.19
N VAL A 3 -73.47 28.76 6.26
CA VAL A 3 -73.01 27.90 7.38
C VAL A 3 -71.55 27.47 7.07
N THR A 4 -70.48 28.00 7.67
CA THR A 4 -69.77 27.68 8.96
C THR A 4 -69.02 26.34 9.07
N SER A 5 -67.74 26.46 9.47
CA SER A 5 -66.88 25.49 10.21
C SER A 5 -66.01 24.54 9.35
N ARG A 6 -64.77 24.18 9.68
CA ARG A 6 -64.09 24.04 10.99
C ARG A 6 -62.57 24.33 10.89
N VAL A 7 -62.06 24.76 12.04
CA VAL A 7 -60.67 24.92 12.47
C VAL A 7 -59.85 23.63 12.31
N VAL A 8 -58.62 23.74 11.80
CA VAL A 8 -57.58 22.69 11.88
C VAL A 8 -56.48 23.19 12.81
N LEU A 9 -56.38 22.56 13.99
CA LEU A 9 -55.25 22.73 14.91
C LEU A 9 -54.00 22.11 14.26
N GLY A 10 -53.01 22.94 13.95
CA GLY A 10 -51.68 22.50 13.58
C GLY A 10 -50.86 22.18 14.84
N THR A 11 -50.54 20.90 15.03
CA THR A 11 -49.58 20.44 16.04
C THR A 11 -48.16 20.70 15.53
N VAL A 12 -47.44 21.60 16.20
CA VAL A 12 -46.00 21.82 16.02
C VAL A 12 -45.26 20.73 16.77
N THR A 13 -44.74 19.73 16.06
CA THR A 13 -43.77 18.77 16.62
C THR A 13 -42.37 19.32 16.43
N SER A 14 -41.85 19.99 17.47
CA SER A 14 -40.43 20.30 17.60
C SER A 14 -39.65 19.01 17.85
N VAL A 15 -39.00 18.48 16.81
CA VAL A 15 -38.03 17.39 16.94
C VAL A 15 -36.74 18.00 17.51
N ALA A 16 -36.50 17.76 18.80
CA ALA A 16 -35.19 18.00 19.40
C ALA A 16 -34.21 16.98 18.82
N GLY A 17 -33.49 17.39 17.77
CA GLY A 17 -32.38 16.62 17.21
C GLY A 17 -31.20 16.64 18.18
N VAL A 18 -31.10 15.61 19.01
CA VAL A 18 -29.86 15.32 19.72
C VAL A 18 -28.82 14.87 18.70
N SER A 19 -27.81 15.71 18.47
CA SER A 19 -26.64 15.36 17.65
C SER A 19 -25.87 14.26 18.37
N SER A 20 -26.14 13.00 18.02
CA SER A 20 -25.32 11.87 18.43
C SER A 20 -23.97 11.98 17.73
N ALA A 21 -22.97 12.53 18.42
CA ALA A 21 -21.57 12.41 18.02
C ALA A 21 -21.19 10.92 18.12
N VAL A 22 -21.31 10.21 17.01
CA VAL A 22 -20.78 8.85 16.88
C VAL A 22 -19.26 8.94 16.80
N GLY A 23 -18.60 8.85 17.95
CA GLY A 23 -17.19 8.57 18.03
C GLY A 23 -16.94 7.17 17.49
N VAL A 24 -16.37 7.07 16.29
CA VAL A 24 -15.92 5.79 15.74
C VAL A 24 -14.77 5.31 16.63
N PRO A 25 -14.87 4.18 17.34
CA PRO A 25 -13.73 3.63 18.04
C PRO A 25 -12.71 3.21 16.98
N LEU A 26 -11.59 3.92 16.91
CA LEU A 26 -10.39 3.42 16.25
C LEU A 26 -9.90 2.24 17.09
N ALA A 27 -10.36 1.04 16.74
CA ALA A 27 -9.78 -0.19 17.24
C ALA A 27 -8.35 -0.28 16.66
N LEU A 28 -7.40 0.30 17.39
CA LEU A 28 -5.98 0.07 17.17
C LEU A 28 -5.69 -1.37 17.59
N SER A 29 -5.74 -2.28 16.62
CA SER A 29 -5.21 -3.63 16.78
C SER A 29 -3.72 -3.50 17.07
N ALA A 30 -3.36 -3.54 18.35
CA ALA A 30 -1.99 -3.65 18.82
C ALA A 30 -1.45 -5.02 18.41
N GLY A 31 -0.96 -5.10 17.17
CA GLY A 31 -0.23 -6.23 16.65
C GLY A 31 1.09 -6.35 17.42
N SER A 32 1.09 -7.12 18.50
CA SER A 32 2.33 -7.60 19.09
C SER A 32 3.08 -8.39 18.02
N ALA A 33 4.31 -8.00 17.73
CA ALA A 33 5.23 -8.72 16.88
C ALA A 33 5.54 -10.07 17.55
N ARG A 34 4.65 -11.04 17.38
CA ARG A 34 4.95 -12.44 17.64
C ARG A 34 5.70 -12.93 16.43
N GLU A 35 6.98 -13.20 16.60
CA GLU A 35 7.74 -14.08 15.71
C GLU A 35 7.05 -15.45 15.74
N PHE A 36 6.07 -15.64 14.86
CA PHE A 36 5.49 -16.95 14.63
C PHE A 36 6.54 -17.77 13.88
N GLY A 37 7.33 -18.52 14.64
CA GLY A 37 8.06 -19.67 14.14
C GLY A 37 7.05 -20.72 13.66
N LEU A 38 6.55 -20.55 12.44
CA LEU A 38 5.74 -21.56 11.76
C LEU A 38 6.65 -22.74 11.42
N GLN A 39 6.61 -23.75 12.29
CA GLN A 39 7.12 -25.09 12.05
C GLN A 39 6.10 -25.79 11.11
N GLY A 40 6.06 -25.34 9.85
CA GLY A 40 5.22 -25.87 8.78
C GLY A 40 6.11 -26.32 7.63
N GLY A 41 5.78 -27.46 7.02
CA GLY A 41 6.58 -28.17 6.02
C GLY A 41 7.29 -27.26 5.02
N ASP A 42 8.54 -27.60 4.74
CA ASP A 42 9.49 -26.86 3.90
C ASP A 42 8.94 -26.68 2.48
N VAL A 43 8.11 -25.66 2.28
CA VAL A 43 7.71 -25.22 0.95
C VAL A 43 8.97 -24.63 0.34
N SER A 44 9.61 -25.40 -0.53
CA SER A 44 10.83 -25.03 -1.25
C SER A 44 10.68 -23.61 -1.81
N LYS A 45 11.30 -22.63 -1.15
CA LYS A 45 11.29 -21.24 -1.60
C LYS A 45 12.09 -21.20 -2.90
N VAL A 46 11.41 -20.92 -4.01
CA VAL A 46 12.08 -20.70 -5.29
C VAL A 46 13.01 -19.50 -5.09
N SER A 47 14.32 -19.74 -5.14
CA SER A 47 15.30 -18.67 -5.01
C SER A 47 15.35 -17.90 -6.32
N VAL A 48 14.84 -16.67 -6.30
CA VAL A 48 14.83 -15.80 -7.46
C VAL A 48 15.90 -14.72 -7.32
N ASP A 49 16.71 -14.54 -8.36
CA ASP A 49 17.68 -13.46 -8.42
C ASP A 49 17.07 -12.25 -9.11
N ILE A 50 16.80 -11.21 -8.31
CA ILE A 50 16.25 -9.94 -8.76
C ILE A 50 17.29 -8.84 -8.53
N SER A 51 17.50 -7.98 -9.52
CA SER A 51 18.39 -6.82 -9.41
C SER A 51 17.76 -5.59 -10.06
N LYS A 52 18.25 -4.39 -9.76
CA LYS A 52 17.87 -3.22 -10.57
C LYS A 52 18.44 -3.38 -11.98
N CYS A 53 17.66 -3.07 -13.02
CA CYS A 53 18.14 -3.13 -14.40
C CYS A 53 19.24 -2.08 -14.62
N LYS A 54 20.26 -2.41 -15.42
CA LYS A 54 21.18 -1.39 -15.94
C LYS A 54 20.50 -0.63 -17.07
N ASN A 55 20.82 0.65 -17.22
CA ASN A 55 20.25 1.51 -18.26
C ASN A 55 20.43 0.96 -19.69
N SER A 56 21.46 0.15 -19.92
CA SER A 56 21.78 -0.48 -21.21
C SER A 56 21.07 -1.83 -21.47
N GLU A 57 20.56 -2.51 -20.44
CA GLU A 57 20.08 -3.91 -20.54
C GLU A 57 18.59 -3.99 -20.95
N ALA A 58 17.78 -2.98 -20.61
CA ALA A 58 16.33 -3.08 -20.69
C ALA A 58 15.69 -2.98 -22.09
N LYS A 59 16.47 -2.90 -23.18
CA LYS A 59 15.91 -2.80 -24.55
C LYS A 59 15.71 -4.16 -25.24
N SER A 60 16.38 -5.22 -24.78
CA SER A 60 16.34 -6.54 -25.40
C SER A 60 15.58 -7.59 -24.60
N ASP A 61 15.29 -7.32 -23.33
CA ASP A 61 14.70 -8.28 -22.41
C ASP A 61 13.17 -8.30 -22.50
N ALA A 62 12.57 -9.49 -22.30
CA ALA A 62 11.12 -9.64 -22.31
C ALA A 62 10.53 -9.12 -21.00
N SER A 63 9.44 -8.36 -21.10
CA SER A 63 8.66 -7.92 -19.93
C SER A 63 8.06 -9.14 -19.23
N VAL A 64 8.12 -9.15 -17.90
CA VAL A 64 7.57 -10.22 -17.05
C VAL A 64 6.62 -9.64 -16.02
N GLU A 65 5.54 -10.36 -15.74
CA GLU A 65 4.62 -10.02 -14.66
C GLU A 65 5.22 -10.36 -13.29
N PHE A 66 4.93 -9.54 -12.29
CA PHE A 66 5.40 -9.76 -10.93
C PHE A 66 4.89 -11.11 -10.39
N GLY A 67 5.80 -11.95 -9.87
CA GLY A 67 5.47 -13.28 -9.35
C GLY A 67 5.31 -14.36 -10.43
N SER A 68 5.66 -14.08 -11.69
CA SER A 68 5.70 -15.12 -12.73
C SER A 68 6.72 -16.22 -12.39
N SER A 69 6.38 -17.46 -12.70
CA SER A 69 7.18 -18.67 -12.42
C SER A 69 8.10 -19.09 -13.57
N THR A 70 8.13 -18.35 -14.68
CA THR A 70 8.77 -18.80 -15.94
C THR A 70 10.27 -18.55 -16.01
N ALA A 71 10.86 -17.79 -15.07
CA ALA A 71 12.29 -17.51 -15.02
C ALA A 71 12.80 -17.36 -13.57
N ASN A 72 14.12 -17.44 -13.40
CA ASN A 72 14.79 -17.33 -12.09
C ASN A 72 15.68 -16.08 -11.97
N HIS A 73 15.93 -15.37 -13.08
CA HIS A 73 16.77 -14.18 -13.11
C HIS A 73 15.99 -13.02 -13.72
N PHE A 74 15.79 -11.99 -12.93
CA PHE A 74 15.03 -10.81 -13.32
C PHE A 74 15.82 -9.54 -13.03
N CYS A 75 15.45 -8.48 -13.74
CA CYS A 75 15.68 -7.14 -13.24
C CYS A 75 14.40 -6.35 -13.17
N TRP A 76 14.42 -5.30 -12.35
CA TRP A 76 13.35 -4.34 -12.25
C TRP A 76 13.85 -2.93 -12.53
N ARG A 77 12.98 -2.11 -13.09
CA ARG A 77 13.20 -0.67 -13.22
C ARG A 77 11.90 0.07 -12.99
N THR A 78 12.01 1.38 -12.90
CA THR A 78 10.86 2.26 -12.91
C THR A 78 10.62 2.77 -14.32
N GLN A 79 9.36 2.97 -14.70
CA GLN A 79 8.99 3.47 -16.02
C GLN A 79 9.76 4.76 -16.42
N ASN A 80 10.04 5.63 -15.44
CA ASN A 80 10.77 6.90 -15.65
C ASN A 80 12.28 6.83 -15.32
N ASN A 81 12.85 5.63 -15.25
CA ASN A 81 14.27 5.24 -15.12
C ASN A 81 15.21 5.92 -14.08
N ASP A 82 14.86 7.03 -13.42
CA ASP A 82 15.86 7.85 -12.69
C ASP A 82 15.47 8.28 -11.26
N GLN A 83 14.37 7.80 -10.69
CA GLN A 83 13.85 8.40 -9.43
C GLN A 83 14.34 7.73 -8.12
N PHE A 84 15.10 6.63 -8.21
CA PHE A 84 15.46 5.82 -7.04
C PHE A 84 16.99 5.63 -6.94
N SER A 85 17.64 6.54 -6.20
CA SER A 85 19.09 6.50 -5.91
C SER A 85 19.47 5.35 -4.98
N THR A 86 18.60 5.00 -4.02
CA THR A 86 18.73 3.83 -3.14
C THR A 86 17.71 2.76 -3.53
N SER A 87 18.19 1.65 -4.11
CA SER A 87 17.35 0.59 -4.68
C SER A 87 17.33 -0.72 -3.89
N ASP A 88 18.12 -0.82 -2.82
CA ASP A 88 18.39 -2.10 -2.17
C ASP A 88 17.17 -2.61 -1.41
N GLU A 89 16.44 -1.74 -0.71
CA GLU A 89 15.26 -2.14 0.06
C GLU A 89 14.09 -2.58 -0.84
N TYR A 90 13.92 -1.92 -2.00
CA TYR A 90 12.94 -2.35 -2.99
C TYR A 90 13.34 -3.68 -3.63
N THR A 91 14.61 -3.84 -3.97
CA THR A 91 15.12 -5.09 -4.53
C THR A 91 14.92 -6.25 -3.55
N GLN A 92 15.27 -6.04 -2.28
CA GLN A 92 15.03 -7.02 -1.22
C GLN A 92 13.53 -7.33 -1.07
N PHE A 93 12.68 -6.31 -1.04
CA PHE A 93 11.23 -6.50 -0.98
C PHE A 93 10.71 -7.35 -2.14
N PHE A 94 11.11 -7.03 -3.38
CA PHE A 94 10.67 -7.80 -4.55
C PHE A 94 11.17 -9.23 -4.51
N LYS A 95 12.41 -9.49 -4.06
CA LYS A 95 12.93 -10.86 -3.86
C LYS A 95 12.09 -11.64 -2.86
N GLU A 96 11.79 -11.05 -1.71
CA GLU A 96 11.02 -11.70 -0.64
C GLU A 96 9.59 -12.00 -1.07
N GLN A 97 8.98 -11.12 -1.87
CA GLN A 97 7.59 -11.23 -2.28
C GLN A 97 7.37 -11.99 -3.60
N TRP A 98 8.42 -12.25 -4.39
CA TRP A 98 8.28 -12.84 -5.73
C TRP A 98 7.59 -14.20 -5.68
N SER A 99 8.01 -15.07 -4.76
CA SER A 99 7.57 -16.47 -4.70
C SER A 99 6.43 -16.69 -3.69
N VAL A 100 5.90 -15.63 -3.09
CA VAL A 100 4.77 -15.74 -2.16
C VAL A 100 3.50 -15.93 -2.99
N SER A 101 2.92 -17.12 -2.95
CA SER A 101 1.73 -17.48 -3.74
C SER A 101 0.49 -16.67 -3.37
N ASP A 102 0.38 -16.29 -2.10
CA ASP A 102 -0.67 -15.41 -1.60
C ASP A 102 -0.06 -14.08 -1.18
N GLN A 103 0.13 -13.19 -2.16
CA GLN A 103 0.68 -11.84 -1.96
C GLN A 103 -0.33 -10.94 -1.23
N ASN A 104 -0.96 -11.42 -0.16
CA ASN A 104 -1.99 -10.69 0.55
C ASN A 104 -1.36 -9.53 1.35
N TRP A 105 -1.28 -8.37 0.70
CA TRP A 105 -0.92 -7.09 1.32
C TRP A 105 -2.14 -6.42 1.97
N GLY A 106 -3.30 -7.09 1.97
CA GLY A 106 -4.56 -6.63 2.54
C GLY A 106 -4.62 -6.78 4.05
N ASP A 107 -4.05 -7.86 4.56
CA ASP A 107 -4.10 -8.15 5.98
C ASP A 107 -2.87 -7.60 6.72
N SER A 108 -2.99 -7.39 8.02
CA SER A 108 -1.90 -6.94 8.90
C SER A 108 -0.79 -7.99 9.07
N SER A 109 -0.62 -8.88 8.09
CA SER A 109 0.46 -9.86 8.03
C SER A 109 1.77 -9.11 7.76
N ASN A 110 2.67 -9.18 8.73
CA ASN A 110 3.98 -8.54 8.70
C ASN A 110 4.75 -8.96 7.45
N GLN A 111 4.90 -8.08 6.45
CA GLN A 111 5.82 -8.27 5.32
C GLN A 111 7.23 -7.82 5.74
N GLY A 112 7.69 -8.31 6.90
CA GLY A 112 8.90 -7.86 7.56
C GLY A 112 8.83 -6.38 7.95
N ARG A 113 9.73 -5.58 7.37
CA ARG A 113 9.79 -4.12 7.61
C ARG A 113 8.75 -3.34 6.81
N TRP A 114 8.10 -3.95 5.82
CA TRP A 114 7.07 -3.30 4.99
C TRP A 114 5.68 -3.51 5.59
N ASN A 115 5.03 -2.43 6.00
CA ASN A 115 3.79 -2.50 6.77
C ASN A 115 2.79 -1.41 6.34
N LYS A 116 1.51 -1.59 6.69
CA LYS A 116 0.48 -0.54 6.51
C LYS A 116 0.56 0.58 7.54
N GLN A 117 1.26 0.33 8.64
CA GLN A 117 1.42 1.26 9.74
C GLN A 117 2.76 1.04 10.42
N CYS A 118 3.36 2.11 10.94
CA CYS A 118 4.53 2.07 11.79
C CYS A 118 4.16 2.72 13.13
N LEU A 119 3.75 1.90 14.10
CA LEU A 119 3.29 2.35 15.43
C LEU A 119 4.20 1.89 16.57
N ASN A 120 5.33 1.25 16.26
CA ASN A 120 6.22 0.71 17.29
C ASN A 120 6.72 1.84 18.20
N GLY A 121 6.67 1.66 19.51
CA GLY A 121 6.98 2.69 20.52
C GLY A 121 8.40 3.26 20.47
N ASN A 122 9.30 2.66 19.68
CA ASN A 122 10.67 3.13 19.47
C ASN A 122 10.84 3.95 18.17
N THR A 123 9.79 4.11 17.36
CA THR A 123 9.84 4.90 16.13
C THR A 123 9.59 6.37 16.46
N SER A 124 10.50 7.26 16.04
CA SER A 124 10.37 8.71 16.21
C SER A 124 9.29 9.35 15.34
N ASN A 125 8.81 8.65 14.30
CA ASN A 125 7.81 9.14 13.34
C ASN A 125 6.72 8.10 13.10
N PRO A 126 5.78 7.93 14.04
CA PRO A 126 4.69 6.97 13.85
C PRO A 126 3.76 7.41 12.72
N TRP A 127 3.31 6.46 11.91
CA TRP A 127 2.41 6.72 10.78
C TRP A 127 1.46 5.56 10.49
N VAL A 128 0.34 5.87 9.83
CA VAL A 128 -0.65 4.89 9.39
C VAL A 128 -1.18 5.26 8.00
N ILE A 129 -1.34 4.27 7.14
CA ILE A 129 -1.96 4.45 5.82
C ILE A 129 -3.47 4.24 5.94
N LEU A 130 -4.23 5.33 5.78
CA LEU A 130 -5.69 5.34 5.75
C LEU A 130 -6.13 6.01 4.45
N VAL A 131 -6.01 5.27 3.34
CA VAL A 131 -6.41 5.76 2.02
C VAL A 131 -7.93 5.95 2.01
N GLU A 132 -8.38 7.16 1.71
CA GLU A 132 -9.80 7.40 1.46
C GLU A 132 -10.22 6.57 0.24
N SER A 133 -11.22 5.69 0.42
CA SER A 133 -11.78 4.84 -0.65
C SER A 133 -12.54 5.67 -1.68
N SER A 134 -11.87 6.59 -2.37
CA SER A 134 -12.43 7.45 -3.41
C SER A 134 -11.63 7.30 -4.71
N GLY A 135 -12.32 7.08 -5.82
CA GLY A 135 -11.75 7.15 -7.18
C GLY A 135 -11.04 5.88 -7.68
N ASN A 136 -10.04 6.08 -8.54
CA ASN A 136 -9.30 5.06 -9.31
C ASN A 136 -8.41 4.12 -8.47
N ASN A 137 -8.41 4.22 -7.15
CA ASN A 137 -7.56 3.43 -6.24
C ASN A 137 -8.28 2.22 -5.63
N TYR A 138 -9.45 1.86 -6.18
CA TYR A 138 -10.14 0.64 -5.77
C TYR A 138 -9.23 -0.58 -5.98
N GLY A 139 -9.04 -1.39 -4.93
CA GLY A 139 -8.18 -2.57 -4.95
C GLY A 139 -6.67 -2.31 -4.85
N ALA A 140 -6.24 -1.06 -4.56
CA ALA A 140 -4.83 -0.79 -4.31
C ALA A 140 -4.43 -1.15 -2.87
N HIS A 141 -3.34 -1.90 -2.72
CA HIS A 141 -2.76 -2.22 -1.42
C HIS A 141 -1.42 -1.54 -1.27
N HIS A 142 -1.26 -0.83 -0.15
CA HIS A 142 -0.09 -0.01 0.13
C HIS A 142 0.71 -0.57 1.28
N LEU A 143 2.03 -0.47 1.20
CA LEU A 143 2.96 -0.74 2.27
C LEU A 143 4.01 0.37 2.31
N GLY A 144 4.45 0.72 3.52
CA GLY A 144 5.57 1.62 3.76
C GLY A 144 6.67 0.92 4.56
N LEU A 145 7.91 1.35 4.36
CA LEU A 145 9.06 0.81 5.07
C LEU A 145 9.16 1.43 6.48
N CYS A 146 9.09 0.59 7.51
CA CYS A 146 9.29 1.00 8.90
C CYS A 146 10.79 1.26 9.20
N GLY A 147 11.03 2.23 10.09
CA GLY A 147 12.35 2.57 10.62
C GLY A 147 13.04 3.76 9.95
N GLU A 148 12.37 4.45 9.04
CA GLU A 148 12.86 5.71 8.46
C GLU A 148 12.67 6.87 9.43
N SER A 149 13.62 7.82 9.43
CA SER A 149 13.65 8.93 10.40
C SER A 149 12.74 10.10 10.04
N GLN A 150 12.16 10.13 8.84
CA GLN A 150 11.23 11.15 8.37
C GLN A 150 10.20 10.49 7.47
N ILE A 151 8.93 10.90 7.61
CA ILE A 151 7.84 10.32 6.82
C ILE A 151 7.92 10.73 5.34
N GLU A 152 8.49 11.90 5.09
CA GLU A 152 8.67 12.47 3.76
C GLU A 152 9.71 11.70 2.94
N SER A 153 10.66 11.03 3.60
CA SER A 153 11.67 10.15 2.96
C SER A 153 11.32 8.66 3.10
N THR A 154 10.16 8.33 3.66
CA THR A 154 9.74 6.94 3.80
C THR A 154 9.49 6.33 2.43
N LYS A 155 10.08 5.16 2.20
CA LYS A 155 9.86 4.36 1.00
C LYS A 155 8.51 3.68 1.07
N PHE A 156 7.71 3.79 0.02
CA PHE A 156 6.44 3.11 -0.13
C PHE A 156 6.40 2.27 -1.40
N VAL A 157 5.61 1.19 -1.33
CA VAL A 157 5.22 0.36 -2.46
C VAL A 157 3.70 0.22 -2.46
N LYS A 158 3.12 0.07 -3.65
CA LYS A 158 1.73 -0.31 -3.78
C LYS A 158 1.57 -1.32 -4.92
N LYS A 159 0.62 -2.21 -4.74
CA LYS A 159 0.13 -3.07 -5.82
C LYS A 159 -1.29 -2.63 -6.16
N LYS A 160 -1.59 -2.57 -7.44
CA LYS A 160 -2.88 -2.17 -7.96
C LYS A 160 -3.36 -3.20 -8.96
N GLN A 161 -4.58 -3.66 -8.79
CA GLN A 161 -5.23 -4.54 -9.75
C GLN A 161 -5.57 -3.72 -11.01
N VAL A 162 -5.17 -4.23 -12.18
CA VAL A 162 -5.45 -3.62 -13.47
C VAL A 162 -6.18 -4.65 -14.34
N GLY A 163 -7.27 -4.21 -14.95
CA GLY A 163 -8.19 -5.07 -15.72
C GLY A 163 -9.56 -5.21 -15.05
N VAL A 164 -10.57 -5.55 -15.86
CA VAL A 164 -11.94 -5.84 -15.42
C VAL A 164 -12.25 -7.28 -15.81
N GLY A 165 -12.62 -8.14 -14.85
CA GLY A 165 -13.04 -9.52 -15.11
C GLY A 165 -12.09 -10.60 -14.59
N ALA A 166 -11.87 -11.65 -15.37
CA ALA A 166 -11.16 -12.88 -14.94
C ALA A 166 -9.62 -12.78 -14.98
N SER A 167 -9.06 -11.78 -15.67
CA SER A 167 -7.61 -11.53 -15.72
C SER A 167 -7.23 -10.45 -14.71
N ASN A 168 -6.96 -10.88 -13.47
CA ASN A 168 -6.49 -9.97 -12.43
C ASN A 168 -4.97 -9.81 -12.55
N THR A 169 -4.52 -8.89 -13.41
CA THR A 169 -3.11 -8.53 -13.49
C THR A 169 -2.81 -7.52 -12.37
N TRP A 170 -1.71 -7.74 -11.66
CA TRP A 170 -1.25 -6.82 -10.62
C TRP A 170 -0.10 -5.96 -11.15
N GLU A 171 -0.27 -4.64 -11.07
CA GLU A 171 0.81 -3.70 -11.32
C GLU A 171 1.45 -3.25 -10.01
N LEU A 172 2.77 -3.20 -10.00
CA LEU A 172 3.53 -2.67 -8.88
C LEU A 172 3.96 -1.22 -9.14
N TRP A 173 3.97 -0.45 -8.07
CA TRP A 173 4.39 0.94 -8.06
C TRP A 173 5.22 1.20 -6.81
N ALA A 174 6.18 2.11 -6.90
CA ALA A 174 6.99 2.54 -5.79
C ALA A 174 7.04 4.07 -5.71
N CYS A 175 7.31 4.58 -4.52
CA CYS A 175 7.59 5.98 -4.28
C CYS A 175 8.58 6.12 -3.13
N SER A 176 9.64 6.92 -3.32
CA SER A 176 10.74 7.08 -2.37
C SER A 176 10.65 8.33 -1.52
N ASN A 177 9.99 9.38 -2.02
CA ASN A 177 9.93 10.68 -1.35
C ASN A 177 8.58 11.37 -1.59
N HIS A 178 8.08 12.07 -0.57
CA HIS A 178 6.87 12.87 -0.60
C HIS A 178 5.67 12.15 -1.22
N CYS A 179 5.45 10.88 -0.88
CA CYS A 179 4.45 10.02 -1.55
C CYS A 179 2.99 10.35 -1.22
N TRP A 180 2.79 11.07 -0.11
CA TRP A 180 1.50 11.30 0.48
C TRP A 180 1.29 12.77 0.84
N THR A 181 0.02 13.16 0.88
CA THR A 181 -0.47 14.29 1.67
C THR A 181 -0.77 13.78 3.07
N ILE A 182 -0.16 14.43 4.06
CA ILE A 182 -0.28 14.10 5.47
C ILE A 182 -1.44 14.93 6.03
N LYS A 183 -2.39 14.28 6.70
CA LYS A 183 -3.35 14.99 7.53
C LYS A 183 -2.69 15.25 8.87
N GLU A 184 -2.40 16.51 9.15
CA GLU A 184 -1.91 16.93 10.45
C GLU A 184 -2.95 16.58 11.51
N SER A 185 -2.48 15.93 12.57
CA SER A 185 -3.30 15.69 13.75
C SER A 185 -3.14 16.86 14.71
N THR A 186 -4.17 17.15 15.50
CA THR A 186 -4.14 18.22 16.51
C THR A 186 -3.22 17.91 17.69
N LEU A 187 -2.69 16.68 17.77
CA LEU A 187 -1.79 16.22 18.82
C LEU A 187 -0.42 15.88 18.22
N ASP A 188 0.62 16.61 18.62
CA ASP A 188 2.00 16.45 18.13
C ASP A 188 2.57 15.03 18.33
N SER A 189 2.05 14.27 19.29
CA SER A 189 2.50 12.90 19.59
C SER A 189 1.69 11.80 18.91
N SER A 190 0.71 12.14 18.09
CA SER A 190 -0.17 11.15 17.46
C SER A 190 0.40 10.67 16.11
N PRO A 191 0.10 9.43 15.69
CA PRO A 191 0.56 8.92 14.40
C PRO A 191 0.08 9.79 13.25
N LYS A 192 0.99 10.11 12.32
CA LYS A 192 0.67 10.83 11.09
C LYS A 192 -0.24 9.97 10.21
N VAL A 193 -1.34 10.54 9.72
CA VAL A 193 -2.29 9.83 8.86
C VAL A 193 -1.99 10.15 7.39
N LEU A 194 -1.64 9.10 6.64
CA LEU A 194 -1.38 9.15 5.21
C LEU A 194 -2.68 8.86 4.46
N SER A 195 -3.32 9.89 3.91
CA SER A 195 -4.69 9.76 3.39
C SER A 195 -4.84 9.89 1.88
N ARG A 196 -4.01 10.71 1.23
CA ARG A 196 -4.09 10.98 -0.21
C ARG A 196 -2.73 10.85 -0.86
N GLU A 197 -2.64 10.04 -1.90
CA GLU A 197 -1.42 9.88 -2.69
C GLU A 197 -1.10 11.15 -3.48
N LYS A 198 0.18 11.44 -3.62
CA LYS A 198 0.69 12.42 -4.59
C LYS A 198 1.07 11.67 -5.86
N GLU A 199 0.11 11.46 -6.74
CA GLU A 199 0.22 10.56 -7.91
C GLU A 199 1.50 10.75 -8.73
N ASN A 200 1.94 11.99 -8.93
CA ASN A 200 3.16 12.33 -9.69
C ASN A 200 4.48 11.81 -9.07
N ASN A 201 4.46 11.41 -7.80
CA ASN A 201 5.63 10.88 -7.10
C ASN A 201 5.69 9.34 -7.14
N TRP A 202 4.64 8.69 -7.64
CA TRP A 202 4.60 7.25 -7.79
C TRP A 202 5.08 6.85 -9.18
N SER A 203 5.99 5.88 -9.21
CA SER A 203 6.53 5.31 -10.45
C SER A 203 6.14 3.85 -10.57
N LYS A 204 5.62 3.46 -11.74
CA LYS A 204 5.34 2.07 -12.08
C LYS A 204 6.64 1.26 -12.12
N ILE A 205 6.62 0.08 -11.52
CA ILE A 205 7.70 -0.89 -11.54
C ILE A 205 7.46 -1.89 -12.67
N GLU A 206 8.48 -2.08 -13.49
CA GLU A 206 8.48 -3.01 -14.61
C GLU A 206 9.57 -4.04 -14.37
N PHE A 207 9.27 -5.31 -14.67
CA PHE A 207 10.20 -6.42 -14.54
C PHE A 207 10.55 -6.99 -15.90
N TYR A 208 11.79 -7.43 -16.03
CA TYR A 208 12.35 -7.98 -17.27
C TYR A 208 13.11 -9.26 -16.95
N SER A 209 12.94 -10.30 -17.77
CA SER A 209 13.74 -11.51 -17.64
C SER A 209 15.14 -11.27 -18.19
N LYS A 210 16.17 -11.60 -17.42
CA LYS A 210 17.53 -11.59 -17.94
C LYS A 210 17.76 -12.85 -18.76
N SER A 211 18.14 -12.67 -20.01
CA SER A 211 18.63 -13.79 -20.81
C SER A 211 19.94 -14.31 -20.20
N VAL A 212 19.97 -15.59 -19.82
CA VAL A 212 21.18 -16.23 -19.29
C VAL A 212 22.17 -16.31 -20.45
N THR A 213 23.13 -15.40 -20.50
CA THR A 213 24.23 -15.51 -21.45
C THR A 213 25.10 -16.68 -20.99
N SER A 214 24.94 -17.84 -21.62
CA SER A 214 25.80 -18.99 -21.38
C SER A 214 27.23 -18.57 -21.74
N LYS A 215 28.09 -18.50 -20.74
CA LYS A 215 29.53 -18.29 -20.95
C LYS A 215 30.20 -19.56 -21.40
#